data_AF-A0A1F0IGS9-F1
#
_entry.id   AF-A0A1F0IGS9-F1
#
_cell.length_a   1.000
_cell.length_b   1.000
_cell.length_c   1.000
_cell.angle_alpha   90.00
_cell.angle_beta   90.00
_cell.angle_gamma   90.00
#
_symmetry.space_group_name_H-M   'P 1'
#
loop_
_entity.id
_entity.type
_entity.pdbx_description
1 polymer ?
#
loop_
_entity_poly.entity_id
_entity_poly.type
_entity_poly.pdbx_seq_one_letter_code
_entity_poly.pdbx_strand_id
1 'polypeptide(L)'
;MQRHTIRGKTRTIIYPIIIYWGITSIMGCKRLEINQTKRNWEKLSAYFTPPPLYQEKFGTYRNPLLFYNGDTVKNADDWLKRRKEIKDKWLNLIGHWPAIITNQKLEIIKTTEREDFKQHLVRFYWTPLEQTYGYLLEPNKKGKHPAVITVFYEPETAIGWGGKANRDFAYQLTKRGFVTLSIGTKQTTKDKTYSLYYPTINNSTMQPLSVLAYAGANAWEVLARVESVDSTRIGIMGHSYGAKWAMFASCLYEKFACTAWSDPGIVFDETKDNYINYWEPWYLGYYPPPWKKIWSNNGNNSSTSVYARLCKEGHDLHELHSLLAPRPFLVSGGYSDNVDRWIPLNHSVAVNRLLGYHHRVAMTNRPKHDPTPESNETIYKFFEWFLKRKTPKED
;
A
#
# COMPACT_ATOMS: atom_id res chain seq x y z
N MET A 1 -12.60 82.07 51.03
CA MET A 1 -11.88 81.49 52.18
C MET A 1 -12.01 79.98 52.10
N GLN A 2 -10.86 79.30 51.96
CA GLN A 2 -10.54 77.88 52.18
C GLN A 2 -11.41 76.72 51.63
N ARG A 3 -10.75 75.96 50.73
CA ARG A 3 -10.93 74.52 50.48
C ARG A 3 -10.21 73.70 51.58
N HIS A 4 -10.78 72.57 52.00
CA HIS A 4 -10.11 71.26 52.22
C HIS A 4 -11.15 70.21 52.68
N THR A 5 -11.47 69.19 51.86
CA THR A 5 -10.90 67.83 51.75
C THR A 5 -11.14 66.91 52.95
N ILE A 6 -11.99 65.87 52.80
CA ILE A 6 -11.84 64.57 53.49
C ILE A 6 -12.07 63.43 52.47
N ARG A 7 -11.07 62.55 52.38
CA ARG A 7 -10.96 61.36 51.53
C ARG A 7 -11.76 60.19 52.13
N GLY A 8 -12.66 59.58 51.36
CA GLY A 8 -13.20 58.24 51.61
C GLY A 8 -12.68 57.25 50.56
N LYS A 9 -11.93 56.22 50.98
CA LYS A 9 -11.43 55.14 50.11
C LYS A 9 -12.51 54.07 49.93
N THR A 10 -12.98 53.87 48.71
CA THR A 10 -13.75 52.68 48.31
C THR A 10 -12.77 51.57 47.92
N ARG A 11 -12.84 50.42 48.61
CA ARG A 11 -12.10 49.20 48.24
C ARG A 11 -12.90 48.42 47.21
N THR A 12 -12.39 48.28 45.99
CA THR A 12 -12.89 47.31 45.00
C THR A 12 -12.09 46.02 45.12
N ILE A 13 -12.76 44.92 45.44
CA ILE A 13 -12.16 43.57 45.44
C ILE A 13 -12.33 42.99 44.03
N ILE A 14 -11.22 42.72 43.35
CA ILE A 14 -11.17 42.01 42.07
C ILE A 14 -10.80 40.55 42.36
N TYR A 15 -11.68 39.61 42.08
CA TYR A 15 -11.34 38.18 42.05
C TYR A 15 -10.72 37.83 40.69
N PRO A 16 -9.53 37.21 40.62
CA PRO A 16 -9.02 36.69 39.36
C PRO A 16 -9.76 35.38 39.03
N ILE A 17 -10.54 35.38 37.95
CA ILE A 17 -11.02 34.15 37.31
C ILE A 17 -9.82 33.54 36.59
N ILE A 18 -9.18 32.55 37.21
CA ILE A 18 -8.13 31.75 36.57
C ILE A 18 -8.81 30.73 35.65
N ILE A 19 -8.60 30.91 34.34
CA ILE A 19 -9.04 29.99 33.28
C ILE A 19 -8.22 28.69 33.40
N TYR A 20 -8.77 27.67 34.07
CA TYR A 20 -8.16 26.34 34.24
C TYR A 20 -8.73 25.27 33.30
N TRP A 21 -9.18 25.65 32.10
CA TRP A 21 -9.87 24.72 31.17
C TRP A 21 -9.03 24.27 29.97
N GLY A 22 -7.81 24.80 29.77
CA GLY A 22 -6.97 24.46 28.62
C GLY A 22 -6.05 23.24 28.80
N ILE A 23 -5.56 22.98 30.01
CA ILE A 23 -4.48 22.00 30.24
C ILE A 23 -5.03 20.57 30.42
N THR A 24 -6.20 20.42 31.04
CA THR A 24 -6.84 19.11 31.28
C THR A 24 -7.32 18.44 29.98
N SER A 25 -7.82 19.22 29.01
CA SER A 25 -8.30 18.71 27.73
C SER A 25 -7.17 18.17 26.83
N ILE A 26 -6.04 18.88 26.76
CA ILE A 26 -4.87 18.45 25.97
C ILE A 26 -4.24 17.19 26.56
N MET A 27 -4.13 17.11 27.89
CA MET A 27 -3.63 15.90 28.57
C MET A 27 -4.58 14.71 28.40
N GLY A 28 -5.90 14.93 28.44
CA GLY A 28 -6.91 13.91 28.18
C GLY A 28 -6.85 13.35 26.76
N CYS A 29 -6.71 14.23 25.76
CA CYS A 29 -6.62 13.84 24.35
C CYS A 29 -5.33 13.03 24.06
N LYS A 30 -4.17 13.49 24.55
CA LYS A 30 -2.90 12.73 24.47
C LYS A 30 -3.00 11.36 25.15
N ARG A 31 -3.64 11.27 26.32
CA ARG A 31 -3.82 10.01 27.05
C ARG A 31 -4.73 9.03 26.29
N LEU A 32 -5.77 9.53 25.62
CA LEU A 32 -6.65 8.72 24.77
C LEU A 32 -5.92 8.19 23.53
N GLU A 33 -5.13 9.03 22.84
CA GLU A 33 -4.31 8.61 21.69
C GLU A 33 -3.27 7.55 22.07
N ILE A 34 -2.57 7.72 23.19
CA ILE A 34 -1.59 6.74 23.69
C ILE A 34 -2.28 5.40 24.01
N ASN A 35 -3.44 5.44 24.67
CA ASN A 35 -4.19 4.24 25.02
C ASN A 35 -4.73 3.51 23.77
N GLN A 36 -5.19 4.24 22.76
CA GLN A 36 -5.64 3.64 21.50
C GLN A 36 -4.47 3.02 20.73
N THR A 37 -3.33 3.71 20.70
CA THR A 37 -2.09 3.22 20.07
C THR A 37 -1.62 1.92 20.71
N LYS A 38 -1.58 1.85 22.05
CA LYS A 38 -1.21 0.63 22.78
C LYS A 38 -2.15 -0.55 22.48
N ARG A 39 -3.47 -0.31 22.50
CA ARG A 39 -4.47 -1.34 22.17
C ARG A 39 -4.37 -1.82 20.72
N ASN A 40 -4.04 -0.92 19.79
CA ASN A 40 -3.82 -1.31 18.38
C ASN A 40 -2.58 -2.22 18.26
N TRP A 41 -1.50 -1.91 18.96
CA TRP A 41 -0.30 -2.77 18.97
C TRP A 41 -0.56 -4.15 19.56
N GLU A 42 -1.25 -4.23 20.70
CA GLU A 42 -1.58 -5.50 21.34
C GLU A 42 -2.34 -6.43 20.38
N LYS A 43 -3.20 -5.87 19.52
CA LYS A 43 -3.96 -6.62 18.50
C LYS A 43 -3.17 -6.98 17.24
N LEU A 44 -2.02 -6.34 16.99
CA LEU A 44 -1.23 -6.53 15.76
C LEU A 44 0.07 -7.29 15.99
N SER A 45 0.69 -7.13 17.16
CA SER A 45 2.06 -7.58 17.46
C SER A 45 2.29 -9.06 17.15
N ALA A 46 1.31 -9.91 17.46
CA ALA A 46 1.37 -11.35 17.20
C ALA A 46 1.53 -11.70 15.71
N TYR A 47 1.07 -10.85 14.80
CA TYR A 47 1.12 -11.11 13.35
C TYR A 47 2.46 -10.79 12.71
N PHE A 48 3.41 -10.23 13.45
CA PHE A 48 4.78 -9.95 12.97
C PHE A 48 5.75 -11.08 13.28
N THR A 49 5.30 -12.12 13.95
CA THR A 49 6.12 -13.27 14.33
C THR A 49 5.64 -14.49 13.54
N PRO A 50 6.51 -15.15 12.76
CA PRO A 50 6.16 -16.41 12.11
C PRO A 50 5.79 -17.45 13.17
N PRO A 51 4.77 -18.30 12.93
CA PRO A 51 4.52 -19.46 13.79
C PRO A 51 5.78 -20.32 13.93
N PRO A 52 6.01 -21.00 15.07
CA PRO A 52 7.24 -21.76 15.31
C PRO A 52 7.61 -22.76 14.21
N LEU A 53 6.60 -23.38 13.57
CA LEU A 53 6.79 -24.31 12.46
C LEU A 53 7.51 -23.69 11.24
N TYR A 54 7.28 -22.40 11.00
CA TYR A 54 7.81 -21.69 9.83
C TYR A 54 8.95 -20.74 10.17
N GLN A 55 9.31 -20.59 11.44
CA GLN A 55 10.37 -19.69 11.86
C GLN A 55 11.72 -20.11 11.25
N GLU A 56 12.41 -19.16 10.62
CA GLU A 56 13.72 -19.38 9.97
C GLU A 56 13.71 -20.50 8.90
N LYS A 57 12.54 -20.80 8.33
CA LYS A 57 12.40 -21.65 7.14
C LYS A 57 12.40 -20.79 5.89
N PHE A 58 13.36 -21.01 5.01
CA PHE A 58 13.57 -20.18 3.81
C PHE A 58 13.14 -20.87 2.51
N GLY A 59 12.81 -22.16 2.54
CA GLY A 59 12.43 -22.94 1.37
C GLY A 59 13.55 -23.02 0.33
N THR A 60 13.16 -23.20 -0.93
CA THR A 60 14.08 -23.22 -2.09
C THR A 60 14.31 -21.83 -2.71
N TYR A 61 13.73 -20.79 -2.12
CA TYR A 61 13.83 -19.42 -2.60
C TYR A 61 15.26 -18.88 -2.49
N ARG A 62 15.72 -18.18 -3.52
CA ARG A 62 17.04 -17.53 -3.53
C ARG A 62 17.14 -16.53 -2.38
N ASN A 63 18.21 -16.61 -1.58
CA ASN A 63 18.44 -15.67 -0.49
C ASN A 63 18.71 -14.24 -1.04
N PRO A 64 17.90 -13.21 -0.70
CA PRO A 64 18.13 -11.84 -1.16
C PRO A 64 19.40 -11.22 -0.55
N LEU A 65 19.95 -11.79 0.52
CA LEU A 65 21.22 -11.39 1.15
C LEU A 65 22.45 -11.96 0.44
N LEU A 66 22.30 -12.47 -0.78
CA LEU A 66 23.37 -12.80 -1.70
C LEU A 66 23.22 -11.96 -2.97
N PHE A 67 24.30 -11.33 -3.41
CA PHE A 67 24.41 -10.73 -4.74
C PHE A 67 24.26 -11.78 -5.84
N TYR A 68 24.01 -11.37 -7.09
CA TYR A 68 23.83 -12.34 -8.16
C TYR A 68 25.10 -13.15 -8.45
N ASN A 69 26.27 -12.57 -8.18
CA ASN A 69 27.59 -13.22 -8.27
C ASN A 69 27.91 -14.17 -7.09
N GLY A 70 27.06 -14.23 -6.06
CA GLY A 70 27.23 -15.09 -4.89
C GLY A 70 27.83 -14.41 -3.66
N ASP A 71 28.29 -13.16 -3.77
CA ASP A 71 28.82 -12.41 -2.63
C ASP A 71 27.75 -12.18 -1.55
N THR A 72 28.15 -12.16 -0.29
CA THR A 72 27.23 -11.96 0.84
C THR A 72 26.99 -10.47 1.09
N VAL A 73 25.73 -10.11 1.33
CA VAL A 73 25.31 -8.79 1.82
C VAL A 73 25.52 -8.74 3.33
N LYS A 74 26.48 -7.94 3.81
CA LYS A 74 26.91 -7.98 5.23
C LYS A 74 26.37 -6.85 6.08
N ASN A 75 25.91 -5.77 5.48
CA ASN A 75 25.49 -4.55 6.18
C ASN A 75 24.50 -3.73 5.33
N ALA A 76 24.09 -2.57 5.85
CA ALA A 76 23.16 -1.67 5.18
C ALA A 76 23.67 -1.11 3.84
N ASP A 77 24.98 -0.81 3.73
CA ASP A 77 25.56 -0.27 2.49
C ASP A 77 25.58 -1.32 1.37
N ASP A 78 25.90 -2.57 1.72
CA ASP A 78 25.78 -3.69 0.79
C ASP A 78 24.32 -3.91 0.38
N TRP A 79 23.39 -3.78 1.33
CA TRP A 79 21.97 -3.91 1.04
C TRP A 79 21.49 -2.85 0.05
N LEU A 80 21.94 -1.60 0.16
CA LEU A 80 21.59 -0.56 -0.80
C LEU A 80 22.02 -0.94 -2.23
N LYS A 81 23.21 -1.50 -2.40
CA LYS A 81 23.71 -2.01 -3.68
C LYS A 81 22.90 -3.21 -4.17
N ARG A 82 22.63 -4.17 -3.28
CA ARG A 82 21.85 -5.38 -3.60
C ARG A 82 20.41 -5.05 -3.97
N ARG A 83 19.78 -4.14 -3.25
CA ARG A 83 18.42 -3.67 -3.51
C ARG A 83 18.31 -3.05 -4.91
N LYS A 84 19.31 -2.26 -5.31
CA LYS A 84 19.41 -1.73 -6.68
C LYS A 84 19.58 -2.86 -7.70
N GLU A 85 20.46 -3.82 -7.45
CA GLU A 85 20.72 -4.97 -8.32
C GLU A 85 19.44 -5.80 -8.58
N ILE A 86 18.66 -6.12 -7.54
CA ILE A 86 17.37 -6.81 -7.66
C ILE A 86 16.40 -5.96 -8.49
N LYS A 87 16.24 -4.69 -8.14
CA LYS A 87 15.31 -3.78 -8.82
C LYS A 87 15.63 -3.64 -10.32
N ASP A 88 16.90 -3.42 -10.65
CA ASP A 88 17.36 -3.30 -12.03
C ASP A 88 17.15 -4.61 -12.81
N LYS A 89 17.45 -5.77 -12.21
CA LYS A 89 17.21 -7.08 -12.83
C LYS A 89 15.73 -7.27 -13.14
N TRP A 90 14.85 -6.95 -12.20
CA TRP A 90 13.40 -7.03 -12.43
C TRP A 90 12.94 -6.06 -13.53
N LEU A 91 13.34 -4.78 -13.49
CA LEU A 91 13.00 -3.80 -14.52
C LEU A 91 13.53 -4.19 -15.92
N ASN A 92 14.71 -4.80 -16.00
CA ASN A 92 15.23 -5.34 -17.26
C ASN A 92 14.38 -6.50 -17.81
N LEU A 93 13.75 -7.29 -16.94
CA LEU A 93 12.90 -8.41 -17.35
C LEU A 93 11.47 -7.98 -17.67
N ILE A 94 10.90 -7.08 -16.87
CA ILE A 94 9.48 -6.67 -16.97
C ILE A 94 9.27 -5.35 -17.74
N GLY A 95 10.35 -4.73 -18.21
CA GLY A 95 10.35 -3.47 -18.94
C GLY A 95 10.57 -2.24 -18.05
N HIS A 96 11.38 -1.30 -18.57
CA HIS A 96 11.71 -0.05 -17.90
C HIS A 96 10.55 0.95 -17.96
N TRP A 97 10.32 1.62 -16.83
CA TRP A 97 9.32 2.67 -16.74
C TRP A 97 9.74 3.92 -17.53
N PRO A 98 8.79 4.61 -18.19
CA PRO A 98 8.97 6.00 -18.56
C PRO A 98 9.26 6.88 -17.34
N ALA A 99 9.67 8.12 -17.59
CA ALA A 99 9.84 9.10 -16.51
C ALA A 99 8.54 9.29 -15.72
N ILE A 100 8.62 9.15 -14.39
CA ILE A 100 7.51 9.39 -13.46
C ILE A 100 6.96 10.81 -13.66
N ILE A 101 5.64 10.93 -13.68
CA ILE A 101 4.94 12.20 -13.90
C ILE A 101 4.85 12.95 -12.57
N THR A 102 5.91 13.64 -12.21
CA THR A 102 6.06 14.34 -10.91
C THR A 102 5.39 15.71 -10.87
N ASN A 103 5.14 16.34 -12.02
CA ASN A 103 4.57 17.69 -12.11
C ASN A 103 3.15 17.69 -12.73
N GLN A 104 2.26 16.87 -12.18
CA GLN A 104 0.83 16.90 -12.52
C GLN A 104 -0.03 17.32 -11.33
N LYS A 105 -1.26 17.77 -11.63
CA LYS A 105 -2.27 18.11 -10.63
C LYS A 105 -3.43 17.14 -10.72
N LEU A 106 -4.01 16.81 -9.56
CA LEU A 106 -5.26 16.08 -9.50
C LEU A 106 -6.39 17.03 -9.89
N GLU A 107 -7.11 16.73 -10.96
CA GLU A 107 -8.27 17.53 -11.38
C GLU A 107 -9.52 17.03 -10.66
N ILE A 108 -10.23 17.91 -9.95
CA ILE A 108 -11.53 17.61 -9.34
C ILE A 108 -12.61 17.90 -10.36
N ILE A 109 -13.32 16.86 -10.79
CA ILE A 109 -14.40 16.94 -11.77
C ILE A 109 -15.74 17.23 -11.10
N LYS A 110 -16.00 16.56 -9.97
CA LYS A 110 -17.23 16.72 -9.19
C LYS A 110 -16.95 16.50 -7.72
N THR A 111 -17.59 17.28 -6.86
CA THR A 111 -17.58 17.10 -5.41
C THR A 111 -18.98 16.80 -4.91
N THR A 112 -19.10 15.86 -3.99
CA THR A 112 -20.34 15.52 -3.29
C THR A 112 -20.04 15.41 -1.80
N GLU A 113 -20.85 16.05 -0.96
CA GLU A 113 -20.84 15.79 0.48
C GLU A 113 -21.46 14.41 0.74
N ARG A 114 -20.74 13.52 1.43
CA ARG A 114 -21.20 12.17 1.73
C ARG A 114 -20.93 11.86 3.19
N GLU A 115 -22.00 11.80 3.98
CA GLU A 115 -21.90 11.59 5.43
C GLU A 115 -21.00 12.64 6.12
N ASP A 116 -19.86 12.23 6.68
CA ASP A 116 -18.87 13.05 7.38
C ASP A 116 -17.56 13.22 6.58
N PHE A 117 -17.61 13.03 5.27
CA PHE A 117 -16.47 13.23 4.35
C PHE A 117 -16.92 13.80 3.01
N LYS A 118 -15.96 14.34 2.26
CA LYS A 118 -16.16 14.75 0.86
C LYS A 118 -15.75 13.63 -0.07
N GLN A 119 -16.55 13.42 -1.11
CA GLN A 119 -16.22 12.53 -2.21
C GLN A 119 -15.99 13.36 -3.47
N HIS A 120 -14.83 13.20 -4.09
CA HIS A 120 -14.47 13.85 -5.34
C HIS A 120 -14.35 12.80 -6.45
N LEU A 121 -15.02 13.01 -7.57
CA LEU A 121 -14.63 12.38 -8.83
C LEU A 121 -13.42 13.15 -9.35
N VAL A 122 -12.32 12.45 -9.60
CA VAL A 122 -11.05 13.06 -10.00
C VAL A 122 -10.51 12.47 -11.29
N ARG A 123 -9.66 13.25 -11.97
CA ARG A 123 -8.95 12.85 -13.19
C ARG A 123 -7.47 13.24 -13.12
N PHE A 124 -6.60 12.36 -13.62
CA PHE A 124 -5.15 12.63 -13.74
C PHE A 124 -4.50 11.66 -14.74
N TYR A 125 -3.23 11.88 -15.07
CA TYR A 125 -2.45 10.99 -15.92
C TYR A 125 -1.79 9.88 -15.09
N TRP A 126 -2.21 8.63 -15.31
CA TRP A 126 -1.55 7.47 -14.72
C TRP A 126 -0.45 6.88 -15.61
N THR A 127 -0.42 7.27 -16.89
CA THR A 127 0.65 7.02 -17.86
C THR A 127 0.86 8.29 -18.68
N PRO A 128 1.97 8.44 -19.43
CA PRO A 128 2.19 9.60 -20.29
C PRO A 128 1.13 9.80 -21.38
N LEU A 129 0.41 8.73 -21.75
CA LEU A 129 -0.51 8.74 -22.89
C LEU A 129 -1.98 8.66 -22.49
N GLU A 130 -2.28 8.28 -21.24
CA GLU A 130 -3.64 8.00 -20.80
C GLU A 130 -3.98 8.70 -19.47
N GLN A 131 -5.19 9.24 -19.42
CA GLN A 131 -5.80 9.69 -18.18
C GLN A 131 -6.68 8.60 -17.59
N THR A 132 -6.84 8.64 -16.26
CA THR A 132 -7.77 7.79 -15.53
C THR A 132 -8.72 8.63 -14.70
N TYR A 133 -9.89 8.06 -14.43
CA TYR A 133 -10.83 8.58 -13.45
C TYR A 133 -10.76 7.75 -12.18
N GLY A 134 -10.82 8.41 -11.04
CA GLY A 134 -10.86 7.78 -9.73
C GLY A 134 -11.73 8.55 -8.76
N TYR A 135 -11.78 8.08 -7.52
CA TYR A 135 -12.46 8.78 -6.44
C TYR A 135 -11.47 9.14 -5.35
N LEU A 136 -11.40 10.42 -5.02
CA LEU A 136 -10.70 10.91 -3.84
C LEU A 136 -11.74 11.10 -2.72
N LEU A 137 -11.57 10.43 -1.59
CA LEU A 137 -12.38 10.64 -0.40
C LEU A 137 -11.56 11.39 0.64
N GLU A 138 -12.07 12.53 1.10
CA GLU A 138 -11.40 13.41 2.04
C GLU A 138 -12.20 13.52 3.34
N PRO A 139 -11.66 13.10 4.49
CA PRO A 139 -12.38 13.20 5.77
C PRO A 139 -12.62 14.68 6.11
N ASN A 140 -13.79 15.01 6.68
CA ASN A 140 -14.11 16.38 7.11
C ASN A 140 -13.39 16.76 8.42
N LYS A 141 -12.06 16.71 8.40
CA LYS A 141 -11.17 17.07 9.52
C LYS A 141 -10.09 18.02 9.04
N LYS A 142 -9.77 19.03 9.85
CA LYS A 142 -8.71 20.02 9.53
C LYS A 142 -7.32 19.38 9.54
N GLY A 143 -6.42 19.93 8.73
CA GLY A 143 -5.00 19.56 8.69
C GLY A 143 -4.67 18.45 7.69
N LYS A 144 -3.41 18.03 7.69
CA LYS A 144 -2.89 16.97 6.82
C LYS A 144 -3.11 15.58 7.41
N HIS A 145 -3.63 14.68 6.59
CA HIS A 145 -3.99 13.31 6.95
C HIS A 145 -3.05 12.31 6.29
N PRO A 146 -2.83 11.15 6.91
CA PRO A 146 -2.25 10.03 6.17
C PRO A 146 -3.19 9.64 5.03
N ALA A 147 -2.64 9.02 3.99
CA ALA A 147 -3.43 8.62 2.84
C ALA A 147 -3.19 7.17 2.43
N VAL A 148 -4.19 6.56 1.79
CA VAL A 148 -4.07 5.22 1.22
C VAL A 148 -4.64 5.21 -0.19
N ILE A 149 -3.84 4.75 -1.14
CA ILE A 149 -4.30 4.44 -2.50
C ILE A 149 -4.91 3.04 -2.49
N THR A 150 -6.14 2.90 -2.98
CA THR A 150 -6.78 1.60 -3.17
C THR A 150 -6.90 1.29 -4.65
N VAL A 151 -6.43 0.12 -5.05
CA VAL A 151 -6.41 -0.29 -6.46
C VAL A 151 -7.21 -1.56 -6.70
N PHE A 152 -8.04 -1.58 -7.75
CA PHE A 152 -8.87 -2.73 -8.11
C PHE A 152 -9.26 -2.74 -9.60
N TYR A 153 -10.18 -3.62 -10.00
CA TYR A 153 -10.71 -3.68 -11.37
C TYR A 153 -11.46 -2.41 -11.79
N GLU A 154 -12.13 -1.76 -10.84
CA GLU A 154 -12.81 -0.48 -11.01
C GLU A 154 -12.75 0.31 -9.68
N PRO A 155 -12.72 1.65 -9.74
CA PRO A 155 -12.56 2.48 -8.54
C PRO A 155 -13.80 2.48 -7.61
N GLU A 156 -14.97 2.10 -8.12
CA GLU A 156 -16.23 2.10 -7.36
C GLU A 156 -16.22 1.15 -6.16
N THR A 157 -15.68 -0.06 -6.34
CA THR A 157 -15.70 -1.10 -5.30
C THR A 157 -15.10 -0.60 -3.99
N ALA A 158 -13.95 0.06 -4.04
CA ALA A 158 -13.27 0.48 -2.82
C ALA A 158 -13.96 1.62 -2.08
N ILE A 159 -14.79 2.43 -2.76
CA ILE A 159 -15.59 3.49 -2.12
C ILE A 159 -16.97 3.01 -1.64
N GLY A 160 -17.18 1.69 -1.62
CA GLY A 160 -18.43 1.05 -1.18
C GLY A 160 -19.54 1.07 -2.22
N TRP A 161 -19.20 1.29 -3.49
CA TRP A 161 -20.14 1.18 -4.61
C TRP A 161 -19.94 -0.17 -5.32
N GLY A 162 -20.95 -0.69 -6.03
CA GLY A 162 -20.81 -1.95 -6.78
C GLY A 162 -21.06 -3.25 -6.00
N GLY A 163 -21.46 -3.17 -4.73
CA GLY A 163 -22.08 -4.30 -4.00
C GLY A 163 -21.17 -5.46 -3.61
N LYS A 164 -19.84 -5.33 -3.76
CA LYS A 164 -18.89 -6.35 -3.29
C LYS A 164 -18.60 -6.17 -1.80
N ALA A 165 -19.20 -7.02 -0.98
CA ALA A 165 -19.01 -7.00 0.47
C ALA A 165 -17.51 -7.04 0.85
N ASN A 166 -17.17 -6.31 1.91
CA ASN A 166 -15.84 -6.25 2.52
C ASN A 166 -14.71 -5.83 1.55
N ARG A 167 -15.02 -5.09 0.49
CA ARG A 167 -14.03 -4.54 -0.43
C ARG A 167 -14.07 -3.01 -0.51
N ASP A 168 -14.86 -2.40 0.34
CA ASP A 168 -15.04 -0.95 0.56
C ASP A 168 -13.88 -0.33 1.36
N PHE A 169 -12.64 -0.75 1.08
CA PHE A 169 -11.45 -0.37 1.85
C PHE A 169 -11.23 1.15 1.93
N ALA A 170 -11.42 1.86 0.81
CA ALA A 170 -11.24 3.31 0.75
C ALA A 170 -12.29 4.03 1.61
N TYR A 171 -13.53 3.59 1.53
CA TYR A 171 -14.62 4.09 2.38
C TYR A 171 -14.28 3.88 3.87
N GLN A 172 -13.96 2.66 4.28
CA GLN A 172 -13.65 2.35 5.69
C GLN A 172 -12.42 3.09 6.23
N LEU A 173 -11.36 3.22 5.43
CA LEU A 173 -10.18 4.01 5.79
C LEU A 173 -10.51 5.50 5.88
N THR A 174 -11.38 6.02 5.02
CA THR A 174 -11.82 7.42 5.10
C THR A 174 -12.59 7.70 6.39
N LYS A 175 -13.50 6.80 6.78
CA LYS A 175 -14.19 6.87 8.09
C LYS A 175 -13.21 6.85 9.27
N ARG A 176 -12.02 6.31 9.07
CA ARG A 176 -10.92 6.28 10.04
C ARG A 176 -10.01 7.51 9.94
N GLY A 177 -10.31 8.49 9.10
CA GLY A 177 -9.54 9.74 9.00
C GLY A 177 -8.31 9.65 8.08
N PHE A 178 -8.34 8.74 7.11
CA PHE A 178 -7.39 8.76 6.00
C PHE A 178 -7.99 9.53 4.83
N VAL A 179 -7.15 10.24 4.08
CA VAL A 179 -7.51 10.57 2.69
C VAL A 179 -7.35 9.30 1.87
N THR A 180 -8.29 8.99 0.97
CA THR A 180 -8.15 7.80 0.11
C THR A 180 -8.31 8.14 -1.35
N LEU A 181 -7.50 7.52 -2.20
CA LEU A 181 -7.61 7.62 -3.66
C LEU A 181 -7.89 6.23 -4.22
N SER A 182 -9.11 6.02 -4.70
CA SER A 182 -9.52 4.78 -5.36
C SER A 182 -9.37 4.91 -6.87
N ILE A 183 -8.58 4.02 -7.46
CA ILE A 183 -8.37 3.92 -8.91
C ILE A 183 -8.56 2.47 -9.38
N GLY A 184 -8.89 2.30 -10.66
CA GLY A 184 -9.05 0.97 -11.22
C GLY A 184 -9.10 0.96 -12.74
N THR A 185 -8.98 -0.23 -13.32
CA THR A 185 -8.90 -0.46 -14.76
C THR A 185 -10.28 -0.67 -15.41
N LYS A 186 -11.25 0.20 -15.08
CA LYS A 186 -12.67 -0.02 -15.42
C LYS A 186 -12.91 -0.41 -16.88
N GLN A 187 -12.31 0.34 -17.81
CA GLN A 187 -12.52 0.12 -19.25
C GLN A 187 -11.92 -1.21 -19.70
N THR A 188 -10.65 -1.50 -19.38
CA THR A 188 -10.02 -2.77 -19.78
C THR A 188 -10.60 -3.99 -19.05
N THR A 189 -11.14 -3.81 -17.85
CA THR A 189 -11.96 -4.83 -17.16
C THR A 189 -13.23 -5.14 -17.97
N LYS A 190 -13.95 -4.11 -18.44
CA LYS A 190 -15.15 -4.29 -19.28
C LYS A 190 -14.82 -4.97 -20.60
N ASP A 191 -13.69 -4.60 -21.20
CA ASP A 191 -13.23 -5.13 -22.48
C ASP A 191 -12.58 -6.51 -22.35
N LYS A 192 -12.45 -7.05 -21.13
CA LYS A 192 -11.79 -8.33 -20.79
C LYS A 192 -10.35 -8.40 -21.29
N THR A 193 -9.72 -7.24 -21.50
CA THR A 193 -8.28 -7.16 -21.72
C THR A 193 -7.55 -7.14 -20.40
N TYR A 194 -8.17 -6.65 -19.32
CA TYR A 194 -7.62 -6.58 -17.96
C TYR A 194 -6.28 -5.79 -17.93
N SER A 195 -5.90 -5.16 -16.81
CA SER A 195 -4.62 -4.42 -16.71
C SER A 195 -4.48 -3.19 -17.64
N LEU A 196 -3.26 -2.66 -17.71
CA LEU A 196 -2.84 -1.52 -18.53
C LEU A 196 -1.68 -1.91 -19.44
N TYR A 197 -1.52 -1.19 -20.54
CA TYR A 197 -0.54 -1.49 -21.57
C TYR A 197 0.18 -0.21 -22.00
N TYR A 198 1.48 -0.29 -22.30
CA TYR A 198 2.23 0.90 -22.66
C TYR A 198 3.31 0.62 -23.72
N PRO A 199 3.32 1.36 -24.86
CA PRO A 199 2.41 2.44 -25.21
C PRO A 199 1.00 1.98 -25.61
N THR A 200 0.84 0.72 -26.07
CA THR A 200 -0.46 0.16 -26.47
C THR A 200 -0.51 -1.34 -26.17
N ILE A 201 -1.72 -1.93 -26.16
CA ILE A 201 -1.91 -3.38 -25.97
C ILE A 201 -1.31 -4.24 -27.09
N ASN A 202 -1.10 -3.69 -28.28
CA ASN A 202 -0.52 -4.41 -29.41
C ASN A 202 1.01 -4.37 -29.42
N ASN A 203 1.61 -3.45 -28.67
CA ASN A 203 3.05 -3.23 -28.66
C ASN A 203 3.55 -2.79 -27.28
N SER A 204 3.09 -3.45 -26.22
CA SER A 204 3.52 -3.10 -24.86
C SER A 204 5.02 -3.38 -24.68
N THR A 205 5.75 -2.34 -24.31
CA THR A 205 7.19 -2.35 -24.00
C THR A 205 7.48 -2.80 -22.56
N MET A 206 6.44 -2.87 -21.73
CA MET A 206 6.47 -3.35 -20.36
C MET A 206 5.45 -4.46 -20.18
N GLN A 207 5.73 -5.38 -19.27
CA GLN A 207 4.74 -6.34 -18.79
C GLN A 207 3.57 -5.57 -18.14
N PRO A 208 2.30 -5.90 -18.42
CA PRO A 208 1.15 -5.15 -17.94
C PRO A 208 1.10 -4.95 -16.42
N LEU A 209 1.56 -5.94 -15.64
CA LEU A 209 1.67 -5.77 -14.18
C LEU A 209 2.69 -4.69 -13.77
N SER A 210 3.76 -4.48 -14.57
CA SER A 210 4.69 -3.36 -14.42
C SER A 210 4.05 -2.03 -14.80
N VAL A 211 3.19 -2.00 -15.84
CA VAL A 211 2.42 -0.81 -16.22
C VAL A 211 1.48 -0.39 -15.10
N LEU A 212 0.81 -1.34 -14.46
CA LEU A 212 0.00 -1.10 -13.26
C LEU A 212 0.86 -0.51 -12.13
N ALA A 213 2.01 -1.11 -11.84
CA ALA A 213 2.92 -0.62 -10.82
C ALA A 213 3.33 0.85 -11.06
N TYR A 214 3.65 1.19 -12.31
CA TYR A 214 3.93 2.54 -12.76
C TYR A 214 2.73 3.49 -12.61
N ALA A 215 1.52 3.04 -12.94
CA ALA A 215 0.29 3.79 -12.68
C ALA A 215 0.07 4.07 -11.18
N GLY A 216 0.42 3.10 -10.32
CA GLY A 216 0.43 3.28 -8.87
C GLY A 216 1.44 4.33 -8.40
N ALA A 217 2.64 4.36 -9.00
CA ALA A 217 3.65 5.38 -8.71
C ALA A 217 3.20 6.79 -9.11
N ASN A 218 2.58 6.95 -10.29
CA ASN A 218 2.02 8.24 -10.71
C ASN A 218 0.83 8.67 -9.85
N ALA A 219 0.01 7.72 -9.39
CA ALA A 219 -1.06 8.00 -8.42
C ALA A 219 -0.51 8.48 -7.07
N TRP A 220 0.65 7.96 -6.62
CA TRP A 220 1.34 8.48 -5.45
C TRP A 220 1.77 9.95 -5.67
N GLU A 221 2.39 10.27 -6.80
CA GLU A 221 2.87 11.64 -7.08
C GLU A 221 1.77 12.67 -7.09
N VAL A 222 0.62 12.34 -7.68
CA VAL A 222 -0.50 13.28 -7.73
C VAL A 222 -1.19 13.41 -6.36
N LEU A 223 -1.34 12.30 -5.62
CA LEU A 223 -1.95 12.31 -4.29
C LEU A 223 -1.11 13.07 -3.27
N ALA A 224 0.22 12.95 -3.35
CA ALA A 224 1.16 13.66 -2.48
C ALA A 224 1.07 15.20 -2.59
N ARG A 225 0.43 15.71 -3.64
CA ARG A 225 0.23 17.15 -3.88
C ARG A 225 -1.15 17.65 -3.45
N VAL A 226 -2.05 16.77 -3.02
CA VAL A 226 -3.35 17.17 -2.45
C VAL A 226 -3.11 17.85 -1.11
N GLU A 227 -3.70 19.02 -0.89
CA GLU A 227 -3.41 19.89 0.27
C GLU A 227 -3.64 19.19 1.62
N SER A 228 -4.71 18.39 1.69
CA SER A 228 -5.10 17.62 2.88
C SER A 228 -4.26 16.37 3.12
N VAL A 229 -3.29 16.06 2.25
CA VAL A 229 -2.43 14.86 2.35
C VAL A 229 -1.07 15.18 2.97
N ASP A 230 -0.66 14.34 3.90
CA ASP A 230 0.73 14.24 4.35
C ASP A 230 1.50 13.28 3.45
N SER A 231 2.34 13.82 2.56
CA SER A 231 3.09 13.05 1.58
C SER A 231 4.09 12.06 2.19
N THR A 232 4.44 12.20 3.47
CA THR A 232 5.32 11.23 4.17
C THR A 232 4.58 9.99 4.65
N ARG A 233 3.25 9.95 4.56
CA ARG A 233 2.38 8.91 5.16
C ARG A 233 1.35 8.38 4.16
N ILE A 234 1.81 8.04 2.96
CA ILE A 234 0.98 7.47 1.88
C ILE A 234 1.24 5.96 1.76
N GLY A 235 0.21 5.15 1.98
CA GLY A 235 0.22 3.72 1.72
C GLY A 235 -0.52 3.32 0.44
N ILE A 236 -0.45 2.05 0.08
CA ILE A 236 -1.25 1.46 -0.99
C ILE A 236 -1.79 0.09 -0.56
N MET A 237 -2.97 -0.26 -1.07
CA MET A 237 -3.50 -1.60 -0.90
C MET A 237 -4.41 -2.04 -2.05
N GLY A 238 -4.66 -3.34 -2.09
CA GLY A 238 -5.70 -3.92 -2.93
C GLY A 238 -6.03 -5.34 -2.48
N HIS A 239 -6.96 -5.96 -3.17
CA HIS A 239 -7.36 -7.35 -2.96
C HIS A 239 -7.30 -8.14 -4.28
N SER A 240 -6.83 -9.39 -4.23
CA SER A 240 -6.71 -10.28 -5.40
C SER A 240 -5.88 -9.60 -6.52
N TYR A 241 -6.45 -9.39 -7.70
CA TYR A 241 -5.87 -8.55 -8.77
C TYR A 241 -5.30 -7.22 -8.27
N GLY A 242 -6.06 -6.50 -7.44
CA GLY A 242 -5.62 -5.25 -6.85
C GLY A 242 -4.44 -5.42 -5.89
N ALA A 243 -4.35 -6.57 -5.21
CA ALA A 243 -3.22 -6.85 -4.33
C ALA A 243 -1.93 -7.14 -5.13
N LYS A 244 -2.03 -7.79 -6.31
CA LYS A 244 -0.90 -7.96 -7.25
C LYS A 244 -0.37 -6.60 -7.69
N TRP A 245 -1.28 -5.70 -8.07
CA TRP A 245 -0.95 -4.32 -8.41
C TRP A 245 -0.29 -3.59 -7.22
N ALA A 246 -0.92 -3.57 -6.05
CA ALA A 246 -0.38 -2.91 -4.86
C ALA A 246 1.01 -3.44 -4.48
N MET A 247 1.24 -4.75 -4.59
CA MET A 247 2.54 -5.38 -4.35
C MET A 247 3.61 -4.85 -5.29
N PHE A 248 3.40 -4.92 -6.62
CA PHE A 248 4.40 -4.44 -7.56
C PHE A 248 4.64 -2.92 -7.43
N ALA A 249 3.58 -2.13 -7.27
CA ALA A 249 3.68 -0.68 -7.07
C ALA A 249 4.52 -0.33 -5.84
N SER A 250 4.22 -0.95 -4.68
CA SER A 250 4.91 -0.67 -3.42
C SER A 250 6.35 -1.19 -3.39
N CYS A 251 6.65 -2.31 -4.05
CA CYS A 251 8.00 -2.86 -4.13
C CYS A 251 8.90 -2.05 -5.08
N LEU A 252 8.38 -1.64 -6.24
CA LEU A 252 9.16 -0.94 -7.27
C LEU A 252 9.22 0.58 -7.07
N TYR A 253 8.24 1.15 -6.35
CA TYR A 253 8.21 2.57 -6.01
C TYR A 253 8.46 2.83 -4.52
N GLU A 254 9.57 3.50 -4.23
CA GLU A 254 10.13 3.56 -2.87
C GLU A 254 9.44 4.58 -1.95
N LYS A 255 8.58 5.44 -2.50
CA LYS A 255 7.93 6.51 -1.74
C LYS A 255 6.67 6.08 -0.96
N PHE A 256 6.12 4.90 -1.25
CA PHE A 256 5.04 4.36 -0.41
C PHE A 256 5.57 4.07 1.00
N ALA A 257 4.92 4.59 2.04
CA ALA A 257 5.35 4.45 3.43
C ALA A 257 5.05 3.05 4.01
N CYS A 258 3.94 2.42 3.61
CA CYS A 258 3.61 1.03 3.93
C CYS A 258 2.60 0.45 2.93
N THR A 259 2.34 -0.85 2.99
CA THR A 259 1.38 -1.50 2.09
C THR A 259 0.66 -2.68 2.76
N ALA A 260 -0.55 -2.99 2.30
CA ALA A 260 -1.25 -4.21 2.66
C ALA A 260 -1.72 -4.96 1.40
N TRP A 261 -1.47 -6.27 1.35
CA TRP A 261 -1.81 -7.12 0.22
C TRP A 261 -2.84 -8.14 0.65
N SER A 262 -4.08 -8.04 0.15
CA SER A 262 -5.14 -8.98 0.47
C SER A 262 -5.21 -10.11 -0.55
N ASP A 263 -4.56 -11.22 -0.23
CA ASP A 263 -4.55 -12.49 -0.96
C ASP A 263 -4.17 -12.40 -2.46
N PRO A 264 -3.03 -11.78 -2.84
CA PRO A 264 -2.57 -11.74 -4.23
C PRO A 264 -2.02 -13.07 -4.77
N GLY A 265 -1.64 -14.01 -3.90
CA GLY A 265 -0.62 -14.99 -4.24
C GLY A 265 0.75 -14.30 -4.23
N ILE A 266 1.42 -14.27 -3.08
CA ILE A 266 2.68 -13.54 -2.90
C ILE A 266 3.90 -14.27 -3.49
N VAL A 267 3.72 -15.43 -4.10
CA VAL A 267 4.76 -16.19 -4.81
C VAL A 267 4.17 -16.83 -6.04
N PHE A 268 5.01 -17.26 -6.97
CA PHE A 268 4.59 -18.10 -8.08
C PHE A 268 4.23 -19.50 -7.55
N ASP A 269 2.97 -19.89 -7.76
CA ASP A 269 2.45 -21.17 -7.30
C ASP A 269 1.24 -21.59 -8.14
N GLU A 270 1.54 -22.29 -9.22
CA GLU A 270 0.57 -22.79 -10.21
C GLU A 270 -0.34 -23.90 -9.64
N THR A 271 -0.07 -24.40 -8.43
CA THR A 271 -0.92 -25.39 -7.76
C THR A 271 -2.18 -24.78 -7.15
N LYS A 272 -2.26 -23.43 -7.08
CA LYS A 272 -3.41 -22.68 -6.56
C LYS A 272 -4.43 -22.32 -7.63
N ASP A 273 -4.55 -23.15 -8.66
CA ASP A 273 -5.45 -22.97 -9.80
C ASP A 273 -5.39 -21.54 -10.37
N ASN A 274 -6.52 -21.00 -10.81
CA ASN A 274 -6.64 -19.67 -11.40
C ASN A 274 -6.50 -18.50 -10.41
N TYR A 275 -6.24 -18.74 -9.13
CA TYR A 275 -6.08 -17.66 -8.15
C TYR A 275 -4.68 -17.03 -8.23
N ILE A 276 -3.66 -17.84 -8.48
CA ILE A 276 -2.27 -17.40 -8.68
C ILE A 276 -1.90 -17.62 -10.15
N ASN A 277 -2.21 -16.61 -10.97
CA ASN A 277 -2.18 -16.72 -12.43
C ASN A 277 -1.25 -15.67 -13.08
N TYR A 278 -0.04 -15.49 -12.54
CA TYR A 278 0.90 -14.45 -13.03
C TYR A 278 1.37 -14.66 -14.48
N TRP A 279 1.19 -15.85 -15.03
CA TRP A 279 1.48 -16.16 -16.43
C TRP A 279 0.48 -15.57 -17.43
N GLU A 280 -0.67 -15.05 -16.97
CA GLU A 280 -1.67 -14.51 -17.89
C GLU A 280 -1.12 -13.27 -18.63
N PRO A 281 -1.60 -13.01 -19.86
CA PRO A 281 -1.04 -11.95 -20.72
C PRO A 281 -1.26 -10.54 -20.17
N TRP A 282 -2.19 -10.36 -19.24
CA TRP A 282 -2.41 -9.10 -18.52
C TRP A 282 -1.58 -8.96 -17.23
N TYR A 283 -0.60 -9.86 -16.99
CA TYR A 283 0.35 -9.77 -15.88
C TYR A 283 1.82 -9.82 -16.34
N LEU A 284 2.47 -10.99 -16.29
CA LEU A 284 3.89 -11.21 -16.63
C LEU A 284 4.07 -12.14 -17.85
N GLY A 285 2.97 -12.61 -18.45
CA GLY A 285 3.01 -13.45 -19.66
C GLY A 285 2.59 -12.72 -20.93
N TYR A 286 2.80 -11.40 -21.01
CA TYR A 286 2.28 -10.60 -22.11
C TYR A 286 2.80 -11.05 -23.48
N TYR A 287 1.84 -11.15 -24.41
CA TYR A 287 2.03 -11.15 -25.85
C TYR A 287 0.89 -10.35 -26.48
N PRO A 288 1.07 -9.75 -27.68
CA PRO A 288 0.00 -8.99 -28.33
C PRO A 288 -1.26 -9.84 -28.58
N PRO A 289 -2.47 -9.28 -28.41
CA PRO A 289 -3.71 -9.98 -28.74
C PRO A 289 -3.80 -10.29 -30.26
N PRO A 290 -4.66 -11.25 -30.67
CA PRO A 290 -5.65 -11.96 -29.86
C PRO A 290 -5.02 -13.04 -28.96
N TRP A 291 -5.41 -13.05 -27.68
CA TRP A 291 -4.98 -14.08 -26.75
C TRP A 291 -5.75 -15.38 -26.93
N LYS A 292 -5.03 -16.49 -26.82
CA LYS A 292 -5.58 -17.85 -26.91
C LYS A 292 -5.14 -18.63 -25.67
N LYS A 293 -5.97 -19.57 -25.20
CA LYS A 293 -5.69 -20.44 -24.04
C LYS A 293 -5.45 -19.68 -22.72
N ILE A 294 -6.07 -18.53 -22.54
CA ILE A 294 -6.12 -17.82 -21.24
C ILE A 294 -6.86 -18.66 -20.19
N TRP A 295 -6.58 -18.44 -18.91
CA TRP A 295 -7.12 -19.18 -17.76
C TRP A 295 -6.78 -20.68 -17.75
N SER A 296 -5.71 -21.05 -18.46
CA SER A 296 -5.19 -22.41 -18.48
C SER A 296 -3.77 -22.41 -17.94
N ASN A 297 -3.47 -23.35 -17.03
CA ASN A 297 -2.10 -23.60 -16.59
C ASN A 297 -1.19 -24.01 -17.77
N ASN A 298 -1.77 -24.51 -18.87
CA ASN A 298 -1.08 -24.82 -20.13
C ASN A 298 -1.03 -23.63 -21.11
N GLY A 299 -1.65 -22.50 -20.75
CA GLY A 299 -1.71 -21.28 -21.56
C GLY A 299 -0.35 -20.63 -21.79
N ASN A 300 0.63 -20.95 -20.95
CA ASN A 300 1.98 -20.40 -20.98
C ASN A 300 3.06 -21.43 -21.33
N ASN A 301 2.79 -22.38 -22.23
CA ASN A 301 3.83 -23.26 -22.79
C ASN A 301 4.79 -22.54 -23.76
N SER A 302 4.71 -21.22 -23.87
CA SER A 302 5.67 -20.43 -24.61
C SER A 302 6.87 -20.18 -23.70
N SER A 303 7.95 -20.94 -23.89
CA SER A 303 9.25 -20.75 -23.24
C SER A 303 9.85 -19.34 -23.39
N THR A 304 9.20 -18.47 -24.17
CA THR A 304 9.58 -17.09 -24.46
C THR A 304 8.89 -16.02 -23.60
N SER A 305 7.87 -16.36 -22.79
CA SER A 305 7.22 -15.35 -21.94
C SER A 305 8.12 -14.91 -20.78
N VAL A 306 7.94 -13.68 -20.29
CA VAL A 306 8.73 -13.15 -19.18
C VAL A 306 8.50 -13.96 -17.91
N TYR A 307 7.26 -14.37 -17.62
CA TYR A 307 6.95 -15.30 -16.54
C TYR A 307 7.72 -16.62 -16.66
N ALA A 308 7.67 -17.28 -17.83
CA ALA A 308 8.36 -18.57 -18.01
C ALA A 308 9.88 -18.41 -17.84
N ARG A 309 10.43 -17.29 -18.31
CA ARG A 309 11.84 -16.93 -18.12
C ARG A 309 12.18 -16.70 -16.65
N LEU A 310 11.35 -15.97 -15.89
CA LEU A 310 11.52 -15.75 -14.46
C LEU A 310 11.59 -17.09 -13.70
N CYS A 311 10.62 -17.97 -13.93
CA CYS A 311 10.60 -19.30 -13.31
C CYS A 311 11.83 -20.13 -13.69
N LYS A 312 12.22 -20.15 -14.99
CA LYS A 312 13.40 -20.87 -15.47
C LYS A 312 14.71 -20.35 -14.88
N GLU A 313 14.83 -19.04 -14.70
CA GLU A 313 16.00 -18.40 -14.07
C GLU A 313 15.97 -18.45 -12.54
N GLY A 314 14.94 -19.04 -11.93
CA GLY A 314 14.80 -19.20 -10.48
C GLY A 314 14.40 -17.91 -9.73
N HIS A 315 13.81 -16.95 -10.44
CA HIS A 315 13.26 -15.73 -9.85
C HIS A 315 11.82 -15.95 -9.35
N ASP A 316 11.49 -15.34 -8.22
CA ASP A 316 10.14 -15.33 -7.64
C ASP A 316 9.91 -14.01 -6.89
N LEU A 317 8.66 -13.74 -6.54
CA LEU A 317 8.15 -12.48 -5.99
C LEU A 317 8.71 -12.14 -4.61
N HIS A 318 9.31 -13.11 -3.89
CA HIS A 318 10.01 -12.83 -2.62
C HIS A 318 11.19 -11.87 -2.79
N GLU A 319 11.82 -11.85 -3.97
CA GLU A 319 12.83 -10.86 -4.32
C GLU A 319 12.22 -9.44 -4.32
N LEU A 320 11.02 -9.26 -4.90
CA LEU A 320 10.32 -7.98 -4.87
C LEU A 320 9.89 -7.60 -3.46
N HIS A 321 9.40 -8.53 -2.64
CA HIS A 321 9.05 -8.23 -1.24
C HIS A 321 10.23 -7.64 -0.48
N SER A 322 11.43 -8.17 -0.71
CA SER A 322 12.64 -7.71 -0.03
C SER A 322 12.93 -6.22 -0.30
N LEU A 323 12.54 -5.70 -1.48
CA LEU A 323 12.70 -4.28 -1.84
C LEU A 323 11.90 -3.32 -0.96
N LEU A 324 10.92 -3.82 -0.18
CA LEU A 324 10.21 -2.99 0.78
C LEU A 324 11.06 -2.58 1.96
N ALA A 325 12.02 -3.41 2.40
CA ALA A 325 12.78 -3.16 3.62
C ALA A 325 13.44 -1.75 3.61
N PRO A 326 13.27 -0.94 4.67
CA PRO A 326 12.66 -1.28 5.97
C PRO A 326 11.16 -0.94 6.10
N ARG A 327 10.48 -0.60 5.00
CA ARG A 327 9.07 -0.18 5.00
C ARG A 327 8.16 -1.36 5.35
N PRO A 328 7.17 -1.16 6.25
CA PRO A 328 6.33 -2.24 6.72
C PRO A 328 5.28 -2.68 5.69
N PHE A 329 4.98 -3.97 5.68
CA PHE A 329 3.86 -4.52 4.91
C PHE A 329 3.11 -5.63 5.65
N LEU A 330 1.83 -5.79 5.30
CA LEU A 330 0.95 -6.85 5.80
C LEU A 330 0.44 -7.70 4.64
N VAL A 331 0.62 -9.02 4.74
CA VAL A 331 -0.08 -10.00 3.92
C VAL A 331 -1.37 -10.41 4.64
N SER A 332 -2.52 -9.97 4.13
CA SER A 332 -3.83 -10.48 4.56
C SER A 332 -4.17 -11.70 3.72
N GLY A 333 -3.55 -12.83 4.06
CA GLY A 333 -3.63 -14.08 3.32
C GLY A 333 -4.98 -14.77 3.44
N GLY A 334 -5.39 -15.40 2.35
CA GLY A 334 -6.63 -16.13 2.19
C GLY A 334 -6.36 -17.51 1.58
N TYR A 335 -7.06 -17.83 0.50
CA TYR A 335 -6.90 -19.09 -0.22
C TYR A 335 -5.56 -19.15 -0.98
N SER A 336 -5.14 -18.05 -1.59
CA SER A 336 -3.89 -17.96 -2.36
C SER A 336 -2.66 -17.95 -1.45
N ASP A 337 -2.78 -17.30 -0.31
CA ASP A 337 -1.71 -17.07 0.65
C ASP A 337 -2.02 -17.71 2.00
N ASN A 338 -1.83 -19.02 2.07
CA ASN A 338 -1.95 -19.78 3.31
C ASN A 338 -0.73 -19.55 4.23
N VAL A 339 -0.77 -20.06 5.46
CA VAL A 339 0.21 -19.76 6.52
C VAL A 339 1.65 -20.17 6.18
N ASP A 340 1.83 -21.14 5.28
CA ASP A 340 3.14 -21.57 4.76
C ASP A 340 3.86 -20.47 3.97
N ARG A 341 3.16 -19.41 3.54
CA ARG A 341 3.78 -18.21 2.95
C ARG A 341 4.69 -17.46 3.90
N TRP A 342 4.76 -17.81 5.19
CA TRP A 342 5.87 -17.39 6.05
C TRP A 342 7.24 -17.82 5.53
N ILE A 343 7.34 -18.93 4.78
CA ILE A 343 8.59 -19.43 4.19
C ILE A 343 9.25 -18.38 3.28
N PRO A 344 8.58 -17.85 2.23
CA PRO A 344 9.14 -16.75 1.44
C PRO A 344 9.23 -15.43 2.21
N LEU A 345 8.32 -15.15 3.15
CA LEU A 345 8.35 -13.90 3.93
C LEU A 345 9.55 -13.79 4.89
N ASN A 346 10.08 -14.92 5.38
CA ASN A 346 11.27 -14.94 6.23
C ASN A 346 12.48 -14.28 5.57
N HIS A 347 12.57 -14.29 4.23
CA HIS A 347 13.61 -13.56 3.49
C HIS A 347 13.51 -12.05 3.72
N SER A 348 12.29 -11.49 3.67
CA SER A 348 12.07 -10.08 3.99
C SER A 348 12.31 -9.78 5.47
N VAL A 349 11.98 -10.71 6.37
CA VAL A 349 12.31 -10.60 7.81
C VAL A 349 13.82 -10.55 8.02
N ALA A 350 14.58 -11.40 7.33
CA ALA A 350 16.04 -11.44 7.43
C ALA A 350 16.70 -10.15 6.93
N VAL A 351 16.21 -9.59 5.82
CA VAL A 351 16.67 -8.28 5.31
C VAL A 351 16.39 -7.17 6.31
N ASN A 352 15.17 -7.13 6.88
CA ASN A 352 14.86 -6.13 7.92
C ASN A 352 15.76 -6.29 9.15
N ARG A 353 16.03 -7.52 9.59
CA ARG A 353 16.94 -7.82 10.71
C ARG A 353 18.36 -7.32 10.42
N LEU A 354 18.88 -7.52 9.20
CA LEU A 354 20.18 -6.99 8.79
C LEU A 354 20.24 -5.46 8.93
N LEU A 355 19.14 -4.78 8.61
CA LEU A 355 19.02 -3.32 8.69
C LEU A 355 18.69 -2.81 10.10
N GLY A 356 18.62 -3.68 11.11
CA GLY A 356 18.28 -3.31 12.49
C GLY A 356 16.79 -3.05 12.74
N TYR A 357 15.91 -3.44 11.82
CA TYR A 357 14.47 -3.26 11.95
C TYR A 357 13.76 -4.56 12.32
N HIS A 358 12.78 -4.43 13.21
CA HIS A 358 11.87 -5.49 13.61
C HIS A 358 10.42 -5.11 13.30
N HIS A 359 9.53 -6.09 13.26
CA HIS A 359 8.09 -5.87 13.07
C HIS A 359 7.75 -5.07 11.80
N ARG A 360 8.40 -5.41 10.69
CA ARG A 360 8.13 -4.82 9.36
C ARG A 360 7.34 -5.74 8.44
N VAL A 361 7.35 -7.05 8.69
CA VAL A 361 6.63 -8.03 7.88
C VAL A 361 5.55 -8.65 8.76
N ALA A 362 4.29 -8.47 8.39
CA ALA A 362 3.17 -9.08 9.07
C ALA A 362 2.39 -10.01 8.15
N MET A 363 1.77 -11.03 8.74
CA MET A 363 0.84 -11.89 8.02
C MET A 363 -0.33 -12.30 8.91
N THR A 364 -1.53 -12.25 8.34
CA THR A 364 -2.75 -12.83 8.89
C THR A 364 -3.36 -13.78 7.88
N ASN A 365 -4.13 -14.77 8.35
CA ASN A 365 -4.75 -15.76 7.47
C ASN A 365 -6.25 -15.87 7.70
N ARG A 366 -6.98 -16.14 6.61
CA ARG A 366 -8.37 -16.57 6.60
C ARG A 366 -8.52 -17.74 5.60
N PRO A 367 -9.56 -18.58 5.68
CA PRO A 367 -9.66 -19.77 4.84
C PRO A 367 -10.01 -19.46 3.37
N LYS A 368 -10.80 -18.41 3.13
CA LYS A 368 -11.33 -18.10 1.79
C LYS A 368 -10.58 -16.96 1.13
N HIS A 369 -10.69 -16.90 -0.20
CA HIS A 369 -10.20 -15.77 -0.98
C HIS A 369 -10.92 -14.47 -0.61
N ASP A 370 -12.24 -14.51 -0.40
CA ASP A 370 -13.00 -13.32 -0.02
C ASP A 370 -12.55 -12.72 1.31
N PRO A 371 -12.37 -11.39 1.41
CA PRO A 371 -12.12 -10.71 2.68
C PRO A 371 -13.31 -10.82 3.65
N THR A 372 -13.00 -10.84 4.94
CA THR A 372 -13.99 -10.79 6.03
C THR A 372 -13.88 -9.47 6.82
N PRO A 373 -14.88 -9.10 7.63
CA PRO A 373 -14.77 -7.96 8.53
C PRO A 373 -13.53 -8.02 9.42
N GLU A 374 -13.16 -9.21 9.92
CA GLU A 374 -12.02 -9.43 10.81
C GLU A 374 -10.69 -9.24 10.09
N SER A 375 -10.55 -9.78 8.86
CA SER A 375 -9.33 -9.56 8.07
C SER A 375 -9.15 -8.09 7.73
N ASN A 376 -10.25 -7.42 7.37
CA ASN A 376 -10.24 -6.00 7.01
C ASN A 376 -9.90 -5.10 8.21
N GLU A 377 -10.49 -5.39 9.37
CA GLU A 377 -10.20 -4.67 10.60
C GLU A 377 -8.71 -4.75 10.97
N THR A 378 -8.03 -5.87 10.67
CA THR A 378 -6.58 -6.00 10.87
C THR A 378 -5.79 -5.14 9.89
N ILE A 379 -6.18 -5.10 8.61
CA ILE A 379 -5.60 -4.20 7.61
C ILE A 379 -5.74 -2.74 8.04
N TYR A 380 -6.92 -2.34 8.52
CA TYR A 380 -7.16 -0.96 8.97
C TYR A 380 -6.27 -0.60 10.15
N LYS A 381 -6.19 -1.47 11.16
CA LYS A 381 -5.29 -1.26 12.31
C LYS A 381 -3.83 -1.17 11.89
N PHE A 382 -3.40 -1.98 10.92
CA PHE A 382 -2.04 -1.93 10.38
C PHE A 382 -1.74 -0.53 9.78
N PHE A 383 -2.63 0.00 8.95
CA PHE A 383 -2.47 1.35 8.41
C PHE A 383 -2.53 2.41 9.51
N GLU A 384 -3.43 2.29 10.49
CA GLU A 384 -3.48 3.21 11.62
C GLU A 384 -2.17 3.22 12.40
N TRP A 385 -1.61 2.05 12.66
CA TRP A 385 -0.35 1.92 13.39
C TRP A 385 0.82 2.57 12.66
N PHE A 386 1.00 2.33 11.36
CA PHE A 386 2.16 2.81 10.63
C PHE A 386 2.01 4.21 10.04
N LEU A 387 0.79 4.67 9.77
CA LEU A 387 0.56 5.95 9.10
C LEU A 387 -0.09 7.01 9.99
N LYS A 388 -0.79 6.70 11.10
CA LYS A 388 -1.29 7.75 12.00
C LYS A 388 -0.25 8.20 13.02
N ARG A 389 0.73 7.36 13.33
CA ARG A 389 1.84 7.74 14.19
C ARG A 389 2.70 8.74 13.42
N LYS A 390 2.84 9.96 13.95
CA LYS A 390 4.04 10.75 13.62
C LYS A 390 5.19 9.98 14.25
N THR A 391 6.06 9.40 13.43
CA THR A 391 7.30 8.83 13.94
C THR A 391 7.93 9.90 14.84
N PRO A 392 8.21 9.60 16.11
CA PRO A 392 9.21 10.39 16.82
C PRO A 392 10.45 10.40 15.92
N LYS A 393 11.14 11.54 15.80
CA LYS A 393 12.54 11.47 15.43
C LYS A 393 13.15 10.47 16.43
N GLU A 394 13.63 9.34 15.93
CA GLU A 394 14.45 8.45 16.73
C GLU A 394 15.67 9.31 17.12
N ASP A 395 15.80 9.59 18.42
CA ASP A 395 17.01 10.17 19.00
C ASP A 395 18.17 9.17 18.92
#